data_AF-A0A8H6UK80-F1
#
_entry.id   AF-A0A8H6UK80-F1
#
_cell.length_a   1.000
_cell.length_b   1.000
_cell.length_c   1.000
_cell.angle_alpha   90.00
_cell.angle_beta   90.00
_cell.angle_gamma   90.00
#
_symmetry.space_group_name_H-M   'P 1'
#
loop_
_entity.id
_entity.type
_entity.pdbx_description
1 polymer ?
#
loop_
_entity_poly.entity_id
_entity_poly.type
_entity_poly.pdbx_seq_one_letter_code
_entity_poly.pdbx_strand_id
1 'polypeptide(L)'
;MIWNSILEVSAAAKVDPRLILAVVMQESSGNVYVGCTNNNVQNCGLMQAYTGSVSFDPSNPQGSITQMIIDGTQGTALGGGLVQWYNYDNVGADTGGNPYNVLRGYNSGSINFNDLDDPQGATASYVSDVANRLQGWNGNDAHGYRAACGWS
;
A
#
# COMPACT_ATOMS: atom_id res chain seq x y z
N MET A 1 0.98 -15.80 -11.21
CA MET A 1 -0.21 -15.31 -10.52
C MET A 1 0.20 -14.32 -9.44
N ILE A 2 -0.66 -13.35 -9.11
CA ILE A 2 -0.41 -12.30 -8.11
C ILE A 2 0.09 -12.87 -6.77
N TRP A 3 -0.53 -13.97 -6.31
CA TRP A 3 -0.13 -14.66 -5.07
C TRP A 3 1.37 -15.00 -5.00
N ASN A 4 1.93 -15.60 -6.06
CA ASN A 4 3.35 -15.99 -6.07
C ASN A 4 4.26 -14.77 -6.01
N SER A 5 3.92 -13.70 -6.74
CA SER A 5 4.66 -12.43 -6.72
C SER A 5 4.63 -11.80 -5.33
N ILE A 6 3.49 -11.82 -4.64
CA ILE A 6 3.36 -11.31 -3.27
C ILE A 6 4.28 -12.09 -2.32
N LEU A 7 4.26 -13.42 -2.37
CA LEU A 7 5.12 -14.24 -1.49
C LEU A 7 6.61 -14.03 -1.77
N GLU A 8 6.99 -13.97 -3.05
CA GLU A 8 8.37 -13.74 -3.47
C GLU A 8 8.88 -12.38 -2.98
N VAL A 9 8.14 -11.30 -3.28
CA VAL A 9 8.52 -9.94 -2.91
C VAL A 9 8.46 -9.74 -1.40
N SER A 10 7.47 -10.33 -0.72
CA SER A 10 7.38 -10.33 0.74
C SER A 10 8.63 -10.92 1.39
N ALA A 11 9.08 -12.09 0.92
CA ALA A 11 10.27 -12.73 1.45
C ALA A 11 11.54 -11.88 1.23
N ALA A 12 11.68 -11.27 0.05
CA ALA A 12 12.80 -10.42 -0.29
C ALA A 12 12.82 -9.10 0.51
N ALA A 13 11.67 -8.44 0.61
CA ALA A 13 11.51 -7.13 1.24
C ALA A 13 11.31 -7.19 2.76
N LYS A 14 11.05 -8.38 3.32
CA LYS A 14 10.68 -8.61 4.72
C LYS A 14 9.44 -7.83 5.16
N VAL A 15 8.49 -7.66 4.24
CA VAL A 15 7.17 -7.05 4.50
C VAL A 15 6.12 -8.16 4.56
N ASP A 16 5.20 -8.12 5.54
CA ASP A 16 4.17 -9.14 5.69
C ASP A 16 3.33 -9.29 4.40
N PRO A 17 3.18 -10.51 3.85
CA PRO A 17 2.48 -10.69 2.58
C PRO A 17 1.00 -10.32 2.65
N ARG A 18 0.38 -10.36 3.84
CA ARG A 18 -1.01 -9.94 4.05
C ARG A 18 -1.17 -8.43 3.89
N LEU A 19 -0.17 -7.66 4.34
CA LEU A 19 -0.16 -6.21 4.16
C LEU A 19 -0.03 -5.85 2.68
N ILE A 20 0.89 -6.51 1.95
CA ILE A 20 1.04 -6.32 0.50
C ILE A 20 -0.27 -6.65 -0.21
N LEU A 21 -0.91 -7.78 0.11
CA LEU A 21 -2.21 -8.14 -0.44
C LEU A 21 -3.27 -7.08 -0.14
N ALA A 22 -3.35 -6.59 1.09
CA ALA A 22 -4.34 -5.58 1.48
C ALA A 22 -4.14 -4.26 0.72
N VAL A 23 -2.89 -3.83 0.48
CA VAL A 23 -2.57 -2.67 -0.36
C VAL A 23 -2.97 -2.93 -1.81
N VAL A 24 -2.66 -4.09 -2.39
CA VAL A 24 -3.12 -4.46 -3.74
C VAL A 24 -4.64 -4.36 -3.85
N MET A 25 -5.37 -4.84 -2.84
CA MET A 25 -6.84 -4.75 -2.82
C MET A 25 -7.34 -3.32 -2.65
N GLN A 26 -6.65 -2.48 -1.88
CA GLN A 26 -7.01 -1.08 -1.68
C GLN A 26 -6.76 -0.24 -2.94
N GLU A 27 -5.65 -0.48 -3.64
CA GLU A 27 -5.21 0.36 -4.77
C GLU A 27 -5.83 -0.04 -6.11
N SER A 28 -6.05 -1.34 -6.33
CA SER A 28 -6.51 -1.84 -7.63
C SER A 28 -7.63 -2.86 -7.55
N SER A 29 -8.07 -3.25 -6.35
CA SER A 29 -8.95 -4.42 -6.16
C SER A 29 -8.40 -5.70 -6.80
N GLY A 30 -7.08 -5.80 -6.98
CA GLY A 30 -6.42 -6.91 -7.67
C GLY A 30 -6.51 -6.88 -9.21
N ASN A 31 -6.96 -5.77 -9.80
CA ASN A 31 -7.05 -5.64 -11.24
C ASN A 31 -5.66 -5.34 -11.85
N VAL A 32 -5.07 -6.34 -12.53
CA VAL A 32 -3.77 -6.16 -13.21
C VAL A 32 -3.83 -5.12 -14.33
N TYR A 33 -5.01 -4.90 -14.93
CA TYR A 33 -5.21 -3.90 -15.98
C TYR A 33 -5.63 -2.52 -15.43
N VAL A 34 -5.47 -2.28 -14.12
CA VAL A 34 -5.74 -0.96 -13.54
C VAL A 34 -4.95 0.12 -14.29
N GLY A 35 -5.63 1.19 -14.67
CA GLY A 35 -4.99 2.33 -15.32
C GLY A 35 -4.06 3.07 -14.37
N CYS A 36 -3.13 3.84 -14.91
CA CYS A 36 -2.36 4.78 -14.11
C CYS A 36 -3.25 5.95 -13.67
N THR A 37 -3.05 6.43 -12.46
CA THR A 37 -3.63 7.69 -11.98
C THR A 37 -2.59 8.81 -12.09
N ASN A 38 -3.04 10.07 -12.24
CA ASN A 38 -2.14 11.22 -12.30
C ASN A 38 -2.76 12.45 -11.64
N ASN A 39 -2.34 12.72 -10.40
CA ASN A 39 -2.68 13.92 -9.65
C ASN A 39 -1.39 14.66 -9.26
N ASN A 40 -0.63 15.12 -10.27
CA ASN A 40 0.74 15.68 -10.20
C ASN A 40 1.87 14.65 -10.06
N VAL A 41 1.55 13.46 -9.57
CA VAL A 41 2.43 12.28 -9.57
C VAL A 41 1.72 11.19 -10.35
N GLN A 42 2.41 10.56 -11.29
CA GLN A 42 1.88 9.41 -12.01
C GLN A 42 2.12 8.15 -11.19
N ASN A 43 1.04 7.40 -10.94
CA ASN A 43 1.07 6.15 -10.20
C ASN A 43 0.48 5.02 -11.04
N CYS A 44 1.15 3.86 -11.13
CA CYS A 44 0.72 2.76 -11.98
C CYS A 44 0.75 1.41 -11.25
N GLY A 45 0.09 0.42 -11.87
CA GLY A 45 0.15 -0.97 -11.48
C GLY A 45 -0.70 -1.33 -10.25
N LEU A 46 -0.56 -2.59 -9.82
CA LEU A 46 -1.42 -3.23 -8.80
C LEU A 46 -1.45 -2.51 -7.45
N MET A 47 -0.38 -1.81 -7.09
CA MET A 47 -0.24 -1.07 -5.84
C MET A 47 -0.22 0.45 -6.06
N GLN A 48 -0.57 0.92 -7.28
CA GLN A 48 -0.50 2.34 -7.67
C GLN A 48 0.79 2.99 -7.16
N ALA A 49 1.92 2.33 -7.46
CA ALA A 49 3.22 2.72 -6.93
C ALA A 49 3.68 4.06 -7.52
N TYR A 50 4.64 4.70 -6.85
CA TYR A 50 5.12 6.03 -7.22
C TYR A 50 5.67 6.08 -8.65
N THR A 51 5.89 7.30 -9.17
CA THR A 51 6.37 7.53 -10.54
C THR A 51 7.57 6.66 -10.91
N GLY A 52 7.57 6.16 -12.15
CA GLY A 52 8.52 5.14 -12.61
C GLY A 52 8.02 3.70 -12.44
N SER A 53 6.90 3.48 -11.77
CA SER A 53 6.27 2.17 -11.67
C SER A 53 5.73 1.67 -13.00
N VAL A 54 5.69 0.36 -13.20
CA VAL A 54 5.20 -0.26 -14.44
C VAL A 54 3.71 -0.59 -14.41
N SER A 55 3.12 -0.72 -15.60
CA SER A 55 1.79 -1.30 -15.80
C SER A 55 1.90 -2.76 -16.24
N PHE A 56 0.78 -3.47 -16.23
CA PHE A 56 0.71 -4.82 -16.75
C PHE A 56 1.09 -4.91 -18.23
N ASP A 57 1.92 -5.89 -18.56
CA ASP A 57 2.38 -6.19 -19.90
C ASP A 57 1.84 -7.57 -20.32
N PRO A 58 0.93 -7.65 -21.31
CA PRO A 58 0.39 -8.92 -21.77
C PRO A 58 1.43 -9.81 -22.47
N SER A 59 2.56 -9.25 -22.93
CA SER A 59 3.66 -10.02 -23.52
C SER A 59 4.57 -10.66 -22.46
N ASN A 60 4.58 -10.11 -21.25
CA ASN A 60 5.25 -10.67 -20.07
C ASN A 60 4.35 -10.58 -18.81
N PRO A 61 3.27 -11.38 -18.73
CA PRO A 61 2.27 -11.22 -17.67
C PRO A 61 2.83 -11.45 -16.27
N GLN A 62 3.61 -12.51 -16.08
CA GLN A 62 4.16 -12.83 -14.76
C GLN A 62 5.24 -11.82 -14.35
N GLY A 63 6.13 -11.45 -15.26
CA GLY A 63 7.20 -10.50 -14.97
C GLY A 63 6.66 -9.12 -14.63
N SER A 64 5.69 -8.61 -15.40
CA SER A 64 5.07 -7.32 -15.11
C SER A 64 4.25 -7.34 -13.82
N ILE A 65 3.54 -8.43 -13.49
CA ILE A 65 2.89 -8.58 -12.18
C ILE A 65 3.91 -8.54 -11.04
N THR A 66 5.01 -9.28 -11.15
CA THR A 66 6.05 -9.25 -10.12
C THR A 66 6.64 -7.85 -9.98
N GLN A 67 6.94 -7.19 -11.09
CA GLN A 67 7.48 -5.83 -11.06
C GLN A 67 6.50 -4.83 -10.43
N MET A 68 5.19 -4.89 -10.73
CA MET A 68 4.19 -4.04 -10.08
C MET A 68 4.17 -4.18 -8.55
N ILE A 69 4.40 -5.40 -8.03
CA ILE A 69 4.49 -5.64 -6.59
C ILE A 69 5.84 -5.17 -6.02
N ILE A 70 6.94 -5.32 -6.76
CA ILE A 70 8.24 -4.76 -6.40
C ILE A 70 8.14 -3.25 -6.27
N ASP A 71 7.59 -2.57 -7.28
CA ASP A 71 7.51 -1.10 -7.31
C ASP A 71 6.72 -0.54 -6.11
N GLY A 72 5.60 -1.17 -5.74
CA GLY A 72 4.82 -0.75 -4.56
C GLY A 72 5.45 -1.13 -3.22
N THR A 73 6.14 -2.26 -3.16
CA THR A 73 6.70 -2.75 -1.88
C THR A 73 8.07 -2.13 -1.60
N GLN A 74 8.95 -2.13 -2.59
CA GLN A 74 10.36 -1.73 -2.47
C GLN A 74 10.63 -0.33 -3.04
N GLY A 75 9.63 0.29 -3.68
CA GLY A 75 9.78 1.59 -4.32
C GLY A 75 10.30 1.49 -5.75
N THR A 76 10.38 2.65 -6.40
CA THR A 76 10.95 2.83 -7.73
C THR A 76 12.25 3.64 -7.61
N ALA A 77 12.91 3.88 -8.74
CA ALA A 77 14.06 4.78 -8.77
C ALA A 77 13.71 6.25 -8.44
N LEU A 78 12.42 6.62 -8.47
CA LEU A 78 11.98 8.02 -8.31
C LEU A 78 11.17 8.25 -7.02
N GLY A 79 10.82 7.19 -6.27
CA GLY A 79 10.09 7.33 -5.02
C GLY A 79 9.97 6.04 -4.22
N GLY A 80 9.69 6.19 -2.92
CA GLY A 80 9.64 5.08 -1.98
C GLY A 80 8.34 4.27 -2.02
N GLY A 81 8.47 2.97 -1.77
CA GLY A 81 7.36 2.07 -1.47
C GLY A 81 7.24 1.80 0.02
N LEU A 82 6.57 0.70 0.40
CA LEU A 82 6.37 0.32 1.80
C LEU A 82 7.69 0.22 2.60
N VAL A 83 8.75 -0.34 2.00
CA VAL A 83 10.06 -0.51 2.64
C VAL A 83 10.65 0.82 3.09
N GLN A 84 10.57 1.86 2.26
CA GLN A 84 11.10 3.18 2.59
C GLN A 84 10.34 3.80 3.77
N TRP A 85 9.01 3.66 3.79
CA TRP A 85 8.18 4.11 4.90
C TRP A 85 8.44 3.36 6.21
N TYR A 86 8.72 2.06 6.15
CA TYR A 86 9.11 1.28 7.33
C TYR A 86 10.46 1.70 7.91
N ASN A 87 11.40 2.11 7.05
CA ASN A 87 12.79 2.37 7.43
C ASN A 87 13.14 3.86 7.56
N TYR A 88 12.16 4.75 7.43
CA TYR A 88 12.37 6.20 7.37
C TYR A 88 13.46 6.61 6.35
N ASP A 89 13.41 5.99 5.18
CA ASP A 89 14.39 6.22 4.10
C ASP A 89 13.79 7.09 2.99
N ASN A 90 14.25 8.33 2.88
CA ASN A 90 13.80 9.30 1.87
C ASN A 90 12.27 9.51 1.83
N VAL A 91 11.62 9.47 3.00
CA VAL A 91 10.18 9.71 3.18
C VAL A 91 9.92 10.88 4.13
N GLY A 92 8.70 11.41 4.10
CA GLY A 92 8.34 12.66 4.79
C GLY A 92 8.19 12.58 6.31
N ALA A 93 8.15 11.38 6.89
CA ALA A 93 7.97 11.20 8.33
C ALA A 93 8.48 9.83 8.82
N ASP A 94 8.97 9.78 10.06
CA ASP A 94 9.36 8.53 10.73
C ASP A 94 8.12 7.84 11.30
N THR A 95 7.84 6.64 10.80
CA THR A 95 6.67 5.85 11.20
C THR A 95 6.89 5.03 12.46
N GLY A 96 8.15 4.94 12.94
CA GLY A 96 8.56 4.02 14.00
C GLY A 96 8.36 2.55 13.63
N GLY A 97 8.23 2.23 12.34
CA GLY A 97 7.90 0.89 11.84
C GLY A 97 6.45 0.46 12.10
N ASN A 98 5.56 1.36 12.54
CA ASN A 98 4.15 1.03 12.72
C ASN A 98 3.46 0.85 11.35
N PRO A 99 2.83 -0.30 11.08
CA PRO A 99 2.24 -0.59 9.77
C PRO A 99 1.12 0.39 9.36
N TYR A 100 0.36 0.93 10.31
CA TYR A 100 -0.74 1.85 10.03
C TYR A 100 -0.23 3.26 9.68
N ASN A 101 0.83 3.71 10.36
CA ASN A 101 1.55 4.94 10.00
C ASN A 101 2.19 4.80 8.62
N VAL A 102 2.80 3.64 8.32
CA VAL A 102 3.35 3.31 7.00
C VAL A 102 2.28 3.39 5.91
N LEU A 103 1.09 2.83 6.13
CA LEU A 103 -0.01 2.90 5.18
C LEU A 103 -0.47 4.34 4.92
N ARG A 104 -0.56 5.17 5.97
CA ARG A 104 -0.89 6.59 5.80
C ARG A 104 0.18 7.29 4.99
N GLY A 105 1.45 7.12 5.34
CA GLY A 105 2.57 7.67 4.59
C GLY A 105 2.57 7.24 3.12
N TYR A 106 2.36 5.95 2.85
CA TYR A 106 2.25 5.40 1.50
C TYR A 106 1.12 6.06 0.69
N ASN A 107 -0.04 6.30 1.31
CA ASN A 107 -1.21 6.88 0.65
C ASN A 107 -1.10 8.39 0.39
N SER A 108 -0.63 9.17 1.36
CA SER A 108 -0.69 10.65 1.31
C SER A 108 0.66 11.34 1.24
N GLY A 109 1.77 10.61 1.34
CA GLY A 109 3.12 11.21 1.40
C GLY A 109 3.42 11.97 2.70
N SER A 110 2.46 12.05 3.62
CA SER A 110 2.52 12.81 4.87
C SER A 110 1.59 12.20 5.91
N ILE A 111 1.84 12.45 7.21
CA ILE A 111 1.13 11.77 8.29
C ILE A 111 0.71 12.81 9.35
N ASN A 112 -0.58 12.80 9.72
CA ASN A 112 -1.04 13.37 10.98
C ASN A 112 -1.06 12.25 12.03
N PHE A 113 -0.05 12.20 12.91
CA PHE A 113 0.06 11.11 13.89
C PHE A 113 -1.05 11.09 14.95
N ASN A 114 -1.80 12.18 15.10
CA ASN A 114 -2.93 12.25 16.02
C ASN A 114 -4.23 11.72 15.39
N ASP A 115 -4.29 11.65 14.06
CA ASP A 115 -5.47 11.21 13.33
C ASP A 115 -5.07 10.59 11.98
N LEU A 116 -5.04 9.27 11.92
CA LEU A 116 -4.73 8.54 10.70
C LEU A 116 -5.89 8.50 9.70
N ASP A 117 -7.08 9.02 10.02
CA ASP A 117 -8.17 9.21 9.06
C ASP A 117 -8.10 10.63 8.42
N ASP A 118 -7.22 11.52 8.90
CA ASP A 118 -6.89 12.77 8.21
C ASP A 118 -6.24 12.46 6.85
N PRO A 119 -6.91 12.76 5.73
CA PRO A 119 -6.45 12.37 4.41
C PRO A 119 -5.17 13.05 3.99
N GLN A 120 -4.85 14.24 4.52
CA GLN A 120 -3.74 15.08 4.06
C GLN A 120 -3.70 15.23 2.51
N GLY A 121 -4.88 15.32 1.88
CA GLY A 121 -5.05 15.41 0.43
C GLY A 121 -5.25 14.07 -0.31
N ALA A 122 -5.27 12.94 0.38
CA ALA A 122 -5.51 11.61 -0.16
C ALA A 122 -6.83 10.99 0.33
N THR A 123 -6.92 9.65 0.43
CA THR A 123 -8.15 8.96 0.84
C THR A 123 -8.25 8.89 2.36
N ALA A 124 -9.28 9.53 2.93
CA ALA A 124 -9.46 9.59 4.38
C ALA A 124 -9.53 8.18 5.02
N SER A 125 -10.36 7.29 4.49
CA SER A 125 -10.58 5.94 5.03
C SER A 125 -9.45 4.93 4.75
N TYR A 126 -8.34 5.33 4.12
CA TYR A 126 -7.34 4.38 3.61
C TYR A 126 -6.82 3.42 4.69
N VAL A 127 -6.39 3.96 5.83
CA VAL A 127 -5.82 3.15 6.92
C VAL A 127 -6.87 2.26 7.56
N SER A 128 -8.08 2.80 7.80
CA SER A 128 -9.19 2.08 8.40
C SER A 128 -9.72 0.96 7.51
N ASP A 129 -9.83 1.19 6.19
CA ASP A 129 -10.23 0.19 5.20
C ASP A 129 -9.20 -0.96 5.10
N VAL A 130 -7.90 -0.64 5.10
CA VAL A 130 -6.85 -1.67 5.11
C VAL A 130 -6.85 -2.44 6.43
N ALA A 131 -7.00 -1.76 7.57
CA ALA A 131 -7.09 -2.40 8.88
C ALA A 131 -8.27 -3.38 8.95
N ASN A 132 -9.44 -2.99 8.42
CA ASN A 132 -10.62 -3.86 8.32
C ASN A 132 -10.35 -5.10 7.45
N ARG A 133 -9.61 -4.98 6.35
CA ARG A 133 -9.21 -6.14 5.52
C ARG A 133 -8.26 -7.10 6.25
N LEU A 134 -7.39 -6.58 7.12
CA LEU A 134 -6.40 -7.37 7.85
C LEU A 134 -6.96 -8.04 9.11
N GLN A 135 -7.81 -7.33 9.85
CA GLN A 135 -8.32 -7.76 11.16
C GLN A 135 -9.75 -8.32 11.10
N GLY A 136 -10.42 -8.15 9.96
CA GLY A 136 -11.83 -8.48 9.80
C GLY A 136 -12.74 -7.31 10.18
N TRP A 137 -13.95 -7.33 9.62
CA TRP A 137 -14.99 -6.35 9.86
C TRP A 137 -16.21 -7.04 10.47
N ASN A 138 -16.65 -6.62 11.65
CA ASN A 138 -17.79 -7.21 12.35
C ASN A 138 -19.14 -6.57 12.00
N GLY A 139 -19.16 -5.57 11.10
CA GLY A 139 -20.39 -4.94 10.61
C GLY A 139 -21.03 -3.91 11.55
N ASN A 140 -20.43 -3.61 12.71
CA ASN A 140 -21.06 -2.75 13.72
C ASN A 140 -20.73 -1.25 13.58
N ASP A 141 -19.69 -0.88 12.82
CA ASP A 141 -19.31 0.51 12.48
C ASP A 141 -18.39 0.53 11.24
N ALA A 142 -18.03 1.70 10.69
CA ALA A 142 -17.06 1.78 9.58
C ALA A 142 -15.62 1.37 9.97
N HIS A 143 -15.38 1.06 11.24
CA HIS A 143 -14.06 0.87 11.84
C HIS A 143 -13.98 -0.45 12.62
N GLY A 144 -14.49 -1.55 12.06
CA GLY A 144 -14.56 -2.85 12.77
C GLY A 144 -13.22 -3.36 13.30
N TYR A 145 -12.08 -2.87 12.79
CA TYR A 145 -10.76 -3.08 13.39
C TYR A 145 -10.64 -2.58 14.85
N ARG A 146 -11.38 -1.54 15.26
CA ARG A 146 -11.36 -0.98 16.62
C ARG A 146 -11.79 -1.99 17.67
N ALA A 147 -12.78 -2.82 17.34
CA ALA A 147 -13.24 -3.90 18.22
C ALA A 147 -12.18 -5.00 18.41
N ALA A 148 -11.34 -5.25 17.41
CA ALA A 148 -10.26 -6.23 17.48
C ALA A 148 -9.00 -5.69 18.19
N CYS A 149 -8.71 -4.38 18.05
CA CYS A 149 -7.52 -3.74 18.59
C CYS A 149 -7.71 -3.06 19.96
N GLY A 150 -8.94 -2.97 20.47
CA GLY A 150 -9.24 -2.34 21.76
C GLY A 150 -9.08 -0.81 21.75
N TRP A 151 -9.24 -0.19 20.59
CA TRP A 151 -9.16 1.27 20.44
C TRP A 151 -10.54 1.86 20.70
N SER A 152 -10.73 2.42 21.89
CA SER A 152 -11.93 3.17 22.29
C SER A 152 -11.83 4.64 21.87
#